data_AF-A0A7K4C048-F1
#
_entry.id   AF-A0A7K4C048-F1
#
_cell.length_a   1.000
_cell.length_b   1.000
_cell.length_c   1.000
_cell.angle_alpha   90.00
_cell.angle_beta   90.00
_cell.angle_gamma   90.00
#
_symmetry.space_group_name_H-M   'P 1'
#
loop_
_entity.id
_entity.type
_entity.pdbx_description
1 polymer ?
#
loop_
_entity_poly.entity_id
_entity_poly.type
_entity_poly.pdbx_seq_one_letter_code
_entity_poly.pdbx_strand_id
1 'polypeptide(L)'
;MEIEIDLSKTIEENATMYYNKSKDARKTIVGLHKALEVAVKKSISKEEKKLVKIERSQKWFEQFRWFFSSDGFLVVGGKDAKSNENVVKKRMKENDVYFHAEVYGAPHCFIQSQGKSIPITTMNEAAQFAVTFSKAWEQNILIADAYSVKPEQVSKTARPGEYLPTGAFMIYGERNWFKKTPLSCAIGFFEKEGTLMSGPVSAIKKNCKFFVELKQGRVEKNKAAVKLKKIFEKKGYVFPQEKYLSLIPNGGFEL
;
A
#
# COMPACT_ATOMS: atom_id res chain seq x y z
N MET A 1 -62.83 11.78 17.92
CA MET A 1 -62.16 10.55 18.40
C MET A 1 -63.21 9.78 19.15
N GLU A 2 -63.69 8.70 18.55
CA GLU A 2 -64.61 7.77 19.22
C GLU A 2 -63.75 6.78 20.03
N ILE A 3 -64.16 6.49 21.26
CA ILE A 3 -63.44 5.61 22.19
C ILE A 3 -64.39 4.47 22.54
N GLU A 4 -64.00 3.25 22.19
CA GLU A 4 -64.75 2.05 22.57
C GLU A 4 -64.52 1.76 24.04
N ILE A 5 -65.60 1.70 24.83
CA ILE A 5 -65.53 1.43 26.27
C ILE A 5 -65.99 -0.01 26.49
N ASP A 6 -65.16 -0.80 27.16
CA ASP A 6 -65.54 -2.14 27.59
C ASP A 6 -66.46 -2.01 28.81
N LEU A 7 -67.74 -2.29 28.63
CA LEU A 7 -68.77 -2.18 29.67
C LEU A 7 -68.58 -3.21 30.79
N SER A 8 -67.73 -4.22 30.62
CA SER A 8 -67.40 -5.20 31.66
C SER A 8 -66.36 -4.69 32.68
N LYS A 9 -65.80 -3.50 32.45
CA LYS A 9 -64.73 -2.88 33.25
C LYS A 9 -65.14 -1.52 33.78
N THR A 10 -64.49 -1.05 34.84
CA THR A 10 -64.73 0.30 35.35
C THR A 10 -64.20 1.36 34.37
N ILE A 11 -64.65 2.60 34.57
CA ILE A 11 -64.21 3.74 33.77
C ILE A 11 -62.70 3.96 33.94
N GLU A 12 -62.20 3.79 35.17
CA GLU A 12 -60.79 3.91 35.52
C GLU A 12 -59.94 2.81 34.87
N GLU A 13 -60.45 1.59 34.80
CA GLU A 13 -59.78 0.46 34.14
C GLU A 13 -59.70 0.67 32.63
N ASN A 14 -60.78 1.14 32.00
CA ASN A 14 -60.79 1.52 30.59
C ASN A 14 -59.78 2.65 30.31
N ALA A 15 -59.78 3.71 31.13
CA ALA A 15 -58.84 4.82 31.00
C ALA A 15 -57.38 4.35 31.14
N THR A 16 -57.10 3.49 32.11
CA THR A 16 -55.77 2.91 32.34
C THR A 16 -55.31 2.03 31.18
N MET A 17 -56.22 1.24 30.59
CA MET A 17 -55.93 0.44 29.41
C MET A 17 -55.51 1.31 28.22
N TYR A 18 -56.26 2.37 27.92
CA TYR A 18 -55.93 3.28 26.82
C TYR A 18 -54.63 4.05 27.06
N TYR A 19 -54.39 4.46 28.30
CA TYR A 19 -53.13 5.11 28.69
C TYR A 19 -51.92 4.19 28.48
N ASN A 20 -52.02 2.93 28.92
CA ASN A 20 -50.95 1.95 28.76
C ASN A 20 -50.69 1.61 27.28
N LYS A 21 -51.75 1.41 26.48
CA LYS A 21 -51.63 1.22 25.02
C LYS A 21 -50.90 2.39 24.35
N SER A 22 -51.26 3.63 24.70
CA SER A 22 -50.59 4.82 24.18
C SER A 22 -49.12 4.90 24.60
N LYS A 23 -48.81 4.58 25.85
CA LYS A 23 -47.44 4.55 26.38
C LYS A 23 -46.57 3.50 25.67
N ASP A 24 -47.10 2.31 25.41
CA ASP A 24 -46.36 1.23 24.75
C ASP A 24 -46.18 1.51 23.25
N ALA A 25 -47.19 2.10 22.59
CA ALA A 25 -47.07 2.58 21.22
C ALA A 25 -45.95 3.64 21.08
N ARG A 26 -45.87 4.60 22.01
CA ARG A 26 -44.79 5.61 22.04
C ARG A 26 -43.41 4.98 22.19
N LYS A 27 -43.23 4.01 23.11
CA LYS A 27 -41.96 3.28 23.25
C LYS A 27 -41.58 2.54 21.97
N THR A 28 -42.57 1.92 21.31
CA THR A 28 -42.38 1.17 20.07
C THR A 28 -41.91 2.08 18.94
N ILE A 29 -42.53 3.27 18.78
CA ILE A 29 -42.13 4.27 17.79
C ILE A 29 -40.67 4.71 17.99
N VAL A 30 -40.24 4.97 19.23
CA VAL A 30 -38.85 5.36 19.53
C VAL A 30 -37.87 4.23 19.19
N GLY A 31 -38.22 2.97 19.50
CA GLY A 31 -37.41 1.81 19.15
C GLY A 31 -37.28 1.62 17.63
N LEU A 32 -38.40 1.73 16.91
CA LEU A 32 -38.43 1.69 15.44
C LEU A 32 -37.59 2.80 14.81
N HIS A 33 -37.67 4.03 15.32
CA HIS A 33 -36.90 5.16 14.79
C HIS A 33 -35.39 4.92 14.92
N LYS A 34 -34.92 4.44 16.09
CA LYS A 34 -33.51 4.07 16.29
C LYS A 34 -33.07 2.92 15.36
N ALA A 35 -33.91 1.90 15.20
CA ALA A 35 -33.61 0.79 14.30
C ALA A 35 -33.51 1.26 12.83
N LEU A 36 -34.38 2.20 12.43
CA LEU A 36 -34.43 2.76 11.09
C LEU A 36 -33.21 3.65 10.81
N GLU A 37 -32.77 4.47 11.77
CA GLU A 37 -31.51 5.22 11.66
C GLU A 37 -30.29 4.31 11.49
N VAL A 38 -30.21 3.22 12.26
CA VAL A 38 -29.12 2.24 12.16
C VAL A 38 -29.18 1.52 10.81
N ALA A 39 -30.37 1.14 10.34
CA ALA A 39 -30.56 0.51 9.05
C ALA A 39 -30.13 1.45 7.91
N VAL A 40 -30.59 2.70 7.90
CA VAL A 40 -30.24 3.72 6.90
C VAL A 40 -28.73 4.00 6.89
N LYS A 41 -28.09 4.18 8.06
CA LYS A 41 -26.61 4.33 8.12
C LYS A 41 -25.90 3.12 7.53
N LYS A 42 -26.41 1.91 7.76
CA LYS A 42 -25.85 0.67 7.22
C LYS A 42 -26.08 0.55 5.71
N SER A 43 -27.23 1.01 5.20
CA SER A 43 -27.55 1.10 3.77
C SER A 43 -26.63 2.07 3.04
N ILE A 44 -26.49 3.30 3.55
CA ILE A 44 -25.61 4.33 2.98
C ILE A 44 -24.16 3.82 2.95
N SER A 45 -23.70 3.17 4.04
CA SER A 45 -22.36 2.56 4.08
C SER A 45 -22.17 1.40 3.09
N LYS A 46 -23.25 0.75 2.66
CA LYS A 46 -23.24 -0.32 1.64
C LYS A 46 -23.32 0.27 0.23
N GLU A 47 -24.09 1.33 0.03
CA GLU A 47 -24.18 2.07 -1.23
C GLU A 47 -22.84 2.74 -1.58
N GLU A 48 -22.17 3.37 -0.60
CA GLU A 48 -20.81 3.93 -0.77
C GLU A 48 -19.76 2.85 -1.09
N LYS A 49 -20.01 1.59 -0.70
CA LYS A 49 -19.14 0.45 -1.03
C LYS A 49 -19.41 -0.15 -2.42
N LYS A 50 -20.46 0.27 -3.13
CA LYS A 50 -20.62 0.03 -4.58
C LYS A 50 -19.82 1.06 -5.39
N LEU A 51 -18.58 1.32 -4.99
CA LEU A 51 -17.61 1.92 -5.90
C LEU A 51 -17.32 0.88 -6.97
N VAL A 52 -17.56 1.26 -8.23
CA VAL A 52 -17.29 0.48 -9.42
C VAL A 52 -15.90 -0.15 -9.30
N LYS A 53 -15.86 -1.45 -8.99
CA LYS A 53 -14.63 -2.25 -9.10
C LYS A 53 -14.35 -2.30 -10.59
N ILE A 54 -13.53 -1.38 -11.07
CA ILE A 54 -12.91 -1.51 -12.39
C ILE A 54 -12.11 -2.82 -12.28
N GLU A 55 -12.61 -3.90 -12.89
CA GLU A 55 -11.87 -5.16 -13.03
C GLU A 55 -10.71 -4.90 -13.99
N ARG A 56 -9.66 -4.24 -13.49
CA ARG A 56 -8.41 -4.15 -14.21
C ARG A 56 -7.73 -5.51 -14.12
N SER A 57 -7.18 -5.95 -15.25
CA SER A 57 -6.24 -7.06 -15.25
C SER A 57 -4.99 -6.60 -14.48
N GLN A 58 -4.81 -7.13 -13.27
CA GLN A 58 -3.64 -6.79 -12.46
C GLN A 58 -2.37 -7.14 -13.24
N LYS A 59 -1.49 -6.16 -13.41
CA LYS A 59 -0.21 -6.40 -14.07
C LYS A 59 0.64 -7.29 -13.19
N TRP A 60 1.48 -8.11 -13.82
CA TRP A 60 2.31 -9.09 -13.12
C TRP A 60 3.23 -8.45 -12.06
N PHE A 61 3.67 -7.21 -12.26
CA PHE A 61 4.60 -6.52 -11.36
C PHE A 61 3.93 -6.02 -10.07
N GLU A 62 2.60 -5.94 -10.02
CA GLU A 62 1.88 -5.38 -8.87
C GLU A 62 1.92 -6.26 -7.63
N GLN A 63 2.23 -7.55 -7.81
CA GLN A 63 2.50 -8.46 -6.70
C GLN A 63 3.81 -8.11 -5.96
N PHE A 64 4.71 -7.32 -6.59
CA PHE A 64 6.00 -6.90 -6.07
C PHE A 64 5.98 -5.42 -5.63
N ARG A 65 7.11 -4.90 -5.14
CA ARG A 65 7.33 -3.46 -5.04
C ARG A 65 7.75 -2.98 -6.42
N TRP A 66 7.18 -1.88 -6.89
CA TRP A 66 7.45 -1.41 -8.25
C TRP A 66 7.19 0.08 -8.38
N PHE A 67 7.87 0.69 -9.35
CA PHE A 67 7.56 2.02 -9.86
C PHE A 67 8.02 2.15 -11.31
N PHE A 68 7.48 3.13 -12.03
CA PHE A 68 8.06 3.59 -13.28
C PHE A 68 9.00 4.75 -12.99
N SER A 69 10.23 4.67 -13.51
CA SER A 69 11.20 5.74 -13.42
C SER A 69 10.72 7.02 -14.10
N SER A 70 11.41 8.13 -13.84
CA SER A 70 11.15 9.39 -14.55
C SER A 70 11.37 9.28 -16.07
N ASP A 71 12.22 8.34 -16.51
CA ASP A 71 12.48 8.04 -17.92
C ASP A 71 11.57 6.93 -18.49
N GLY A 72 10.62 6.42 -17.70
CA GLY A 72 9.60 5.46 -18.15
C GLY A 72 10.02 3.98 -18.10
N PHE A 73 11.14 3.64 -17.44
CA PHE A 73 11.55 2.25 -17.23
C PHE A 73 10.83 1.67 -16.02
N LEU A 74 10.42 0.40 -16.12
CA LEU A 74 9.86 -0.31 -14.98
C LEU A 74 10.97 -0.77 -14.05
N VAL A 75 10.87 -0.45 -12.76
CA VAL A 75 11.75 -0.97 -11.71
C VAL A 75 10.91 -1.84 -10.79
N VAL A 76 11.39 -3.05 -10.50
CA VAL A 76 10.67 -4.04 -9.69
C VAL A 76 11.61 -4.62 -8.63
N GLY A 77 11.12 -4.77 -7.40
CA GLY A 77 11.83 -5.39 -6.29
C GLY A 77 10.94 -6.26 -5.41
N GLY A 78 11.52 -7.27 -4.77
CA GLY A 78 10.77 -8.15 -3.87
C GLY A 78 10.30 -7.44 -2.59
N LYS A 79 9.28 -8.02 -1.96
CA LYS A 79 8.71 -7.58 -0.67
C LYS A 79 9.27 -8.37 0.51
N ASP A 80 9.73 -9.59 0.24
CA ASP A 80 10.20 -10.60 1.18
C ASP A 80 11.17 -11.56 0.47
N ALA A 81 11.76 -12.50 1.21
CA ALA A 81 12.72 -13.46 0.67
C ALA A 81 12.18 -14.29 -0.51
N LYS A 82 10.91 -14.74 -0.46
CA LYS A 82 10.31 -15.57 -1.51
C LYS A 82 10.04 -14.77 -2.79
N SER A 83 9.55 -13.54 -2.64
CA SER A 83 9.31 -12.63 -3.75
C SER A 83 10.60 -12.08 -4.35
N ASN A 84 11.66 -11.87 -3.56
CA ASN A 84 13.01 -11.57 -4.07
C ASN A 84 13.47 -12.66 -5.03
N GLU A 85 13.32 -13.93 -4.65
CA GLU A 85 13.67 -15.04 -5.54
C GLU A 85 12.84 -15.08 -6.82
N ASN A 86 11.55 -14.80 -6.73
CA ASN A 86 10.67 -14.76 -7.89
C ASN A 86 11.06 -13.63 -8.86
N VAL A 87 11.32 -12.43 -8.33
CA VAL A 87 11.76 -11.26 -9.12
C VAL A 87 13.06 -11.57 -9.85
N VAL A 88 14.10 -12.02 -9.13
CA VAL A 88 15.43 -12.23 -9.71
C VAL A 88 15.45 -13.45 -10.64
N LYS A 89 14.85 -14.58 -10.27
CA LYS A 89 14.96 -15.81 -11.08
C LYS A 89 13.96 -15.92 -12.21
N LYS A 90 12.73 -15.43 -12.01
CA LYS A 90 11.62 -15.67 -12.96
C LYS A 90 11.33 -14.48 -13.85
N ARG A 91 11.78 -13.27 -13.48
CA ARG A 91 11.38 -12.02 -14.16
C ARG A 91 12.55 -11.26 -14.77
N MET A 92 13.71 -11.25 -14.11
CA MET A 92 14.92 -10.59 -14.63
C MET A 92 15.41 -11.29 -15.91
N LYS A 93 15.77 -10.49 -16.91
CA LYS A 93 16.35 -10.93 -18.19
C LYS A 93 17.79 -10.47 -18.33
N GLU A 94 18.51 -11.01 -19.30
CA GLU A 94 19.95 -10.78 -19.52
C GLU A 94 20.35 -9.30 -19.73
N ASN A 95 19.49 -8.50 -20.39
CA ASN A 95 19.74 -7.07 -20.64
C ASN A 95 19.27 -6.16 -19.51
N ASP A 96 18.63 -6.69 -18.47
CA ASP A 96 18.19 -5.90 -17.33
C ASP A 96 19.40 -5.53 -16.45
N VAL A 97 19.21 -4.61 -15.50
CA VAL A 97 20.26 -4.25 -14.54
C VAL A 97 19.77 -4.53 -13.14
N TYR A 98 20.52 -5.35 -12.41
CA TYR A 98 20.22 -5.73 -11.04
C TYR A 98 20.73 -4.67 -10.06
N PHE A 99 19.98 -4.45 -8.99
CA PHE A 99 20.31 -3.54 -7.89
C PHE A 99 20.09 -4.18 -6.52
N HIS A 100 20.92 -3.79 -5.57
CA HIS A 100 20.77 -4.11 -4.15
C HIS A 100 21.48 -3.04 -3.31
N ALA A 101 21.02 -2.84 -2.06
CA ALA A 101 21.69 -1.93 -1.13
C ALA A 101 22.74 -2.68 -0.29
N GLU A 102 23.78 -1.98 0.16
CA GLU A 102 24.74 -2.53 1.14
C GLU A 102 24.16 -2.43 2.57
N VAL A 103 22.91 -2.88 2.72
CA VAL A 103 22.16 -2.84 3.98
C VAL A 103 21.32 -4.11 4.08
N TYR A 104 21.24 -4.68 5.27
CA TYR A 104 20.38 -5.83 5.54
C TYR A 104 18.91 -5.57 5.21
N GLY A 105 18.23 -6.60 4.71
CA GLY A 105 16.80 -6.53 4.38
C GLY A 105 16.48 -5.63 3.18
N ALA A 106 17.47 -5.22 2.40
CA ALA A 106 17.23 -4.55 1.13
C ALA A 106 16.49 -5.47 0.15
N PRO A 107 15.62 -4.92 -0.69
CA PRO A 107 14.99 -5.70 -1.75
C PRO A 107 16.03 -6.06 -2.81
N HIS A 108 15.87 -7.24 -3.39
CA HIS A 108 16.51 -7.56 -4.66
C HIS A 108 15.65 -6.97 -5.76
N CYS A 109 16.18 -6.00 -6.51
CA CYS A 109 15.45 -5.32 -7.56
C CYS A 109 16.20 -5.29 -8.89
N PHE A 110 15.48 -5.04 -9.98
CA PHE A 110 16.07 -4.81 -11.29
C PHE A 110 15.30 -3.75 -12.08
N ILE A 111 15.99 -3.12 -13.03
CA ILE A 111 15.41 -2.24 -14.04
C ILE A 111 15.13 -3.06 -15.29
N GLN A 112 13.88 -3.06 -15.76
CA GLN A 112 13.51 -3.72 -17.00
C GLN A 112 13.97 -2.89 -18.20
N SER A 113 15.13 -3.23 -18.78
CA SER A 113 15.74 -2.48 -19.89
C SER A 113 14.93 -2.58 -21.18
N GLN A 114 14.39 -3.78 -21.46
CA GLN A 114 13.81 -4.13 -22.76
C GLN A 114 14.79 -3.92 -23.93
N GLY A 115 16.10 -4.06 -23.68
CA GLY A 115 17.16 -3.86 -24.69
C GLY A 115 17.49 -2.39 -24.98
N LYS A 116 16.94 -1.45 -24.20
CA LYS A 116 17.23 -0.02 -24.32
C LYS A 116 18.34 0.39 -23.34
N SER A 117 19.11 1.40 -23.73
CA SER A 117 20.08 2.03 -22.84
C SER A 117 19.35 2.69 -21.67
N ILE A 118 19.80 2.42 -20.45
CA ILE A 118 19.20 2.94 -19.21
C ILE A 118 19.90 4.26 -18.83
N PRO A 119 19.19 5.39 -18.74
CA PRO A 119 19.78 6.64 -18.28
C PRO A 119 20.25 6.60 -16.82
N ILE A 120 21.27 7.40 -16.48
CA ILE A 120 21.81 7.49 -15.11
C ILE A 120 20.74 7.96 -14.10
N THR A 121 19.78 8.77 -14.54
CA THR A 121 18.60 9.20 -13.76
C THR A 121 17.80 8.00 -13.27
N THR A 122 17.43 7.07 -14.16
CA THR A 122 16.76 5.83 -13.81
C THR A 122 17.63 4.94 -12.91
N MET A 123 18.95 4.87 -13.14
CA MET A 123 19.85 4.10 -12.28
C MET A 123 19.91 4.65 -10.84
N ASN A 124 19.99 5.97 -10.69
CA ASN A 124 19.96 6.63 -9.38
C ASN A 124 18.62 6.43 -8.67
N GLU A 125 17.51 6.48 -9.40
CA GLU A 125 16.18 6.17 -8.85
C GLU A 125 16.09 4.72 -8.37
N ALA A 126 16.62 3.76 -9.13
CA ALA A 126 16.66 2.35 -8.73
C ALA A 126 17.54 2.12 -7.49
N ALA A 127 18.69 2.79 -7.41
CA ALA A 127 19.56 2.78 -6.22
C ALA A 127 18.82 3.35 -5.00
N GLN A 128 18.17 4.50 -5.15
CA GLN A 128 17.37 5.12 -4.10
C GLN A 128 16.24 4.21 -3.62
N PHE A 129 15.57 3.53 -4.54
CA PHE A 129 14.56 2.55 -4.22
C PHE A 129 15.12 1.38 -3.39
N ALA A 130 16.28 0.84 -3.77
CA ALA A 130 16.92 -0.26 -3.04
C ALA A 130 17.26 0.14 -1.59
N VAL A 131 17.85 1.32 -1.37
CA VAL A 131 18.17 1.78 0.00
C VAL A 131 16.91 2.09 0.81
N THR A 132 15.91 2.71 0.19
CA THR A 132 14.68 3.17 0.86
C THR A 132 13.82 2.03 1.38
N PHE A 133 13.77 0.91 0.66
CA PHE A 133 12.98 -0.25 1.08
C PHE A 133 13.78 -1.28 1.90
N SER A 134 14.99 -0.94 2.31
CA SER A 134 15.83 -1.75 3.21
C SER A 134 15.57 -1.44 4.70
N LYS A 135 16.29 -2.12 5.59
CA LYS A 135 16.25 -1.79 7.03
C LYS A 135 16.79 -0.39 7.36
N ALA A 136 17.50 0.27 6.44
CA ALA A 136 17.96 1.64 6.66
C ALA A 136 16.80 2.59 6.96
N TRP A 137 15.62 2.38 6.34
CA TRP A 137 14.45 3.20 6.65
C TRP A 137 14.02 3.04 8.11
N GLU A 138 13.88 1.79 8.55
CA GLU A 138 13.47 1.41 9.90
C GLU A 138 14.44 1.93 10.98
N GLN A 139 15.73 1.96 10.64
CA GLN A 139 16.80 2.43 11.52
C GLN A 139 16.99 3.95 11.51
N ASN A 140 16.14 4.71 10.81
CA ASN A 140 16.27 6.16 10.62
C ASN A 140 17.62 6.60 10.02
N ILE A 141 18.23 5.73 9.21
CA ILE A 141 19.41 6.07 8.41
C ILE A 141 18.94 6.91 7.22
N LEU A 142 19.54 8.08 7.01
CA LEU A 142 19.15 9.01 5.94
C LEU A 142 19.84 8.71 4.60
N ILE A 143 21.02 8.07 4.65
CA ILE A 143 21.90 7.86 3.52
C ILE A 143 22.50 6.47 3.61
N ALA A 144 22.49 5.72 2.51
CA ALA A 144 23.12 4.41 2.42
C ALA A 144 23.73 4.18 1.03
N ASP A 145 24.59 3.18 0.92
CA ASP A 145 25.21 2.81 -0.35
C ASP A 145 24.40 1.70 -1.03
N ALA A 146 24.33 1.78 -2.36
CA ALA A 146 23.79 0.72 -3.20
C ALA A 146 24.76 0.38 -4.32
N TYR A 147 24.52 -0.76 -4.95
CA TYR A 147 25.30 -1.16 -6.12
C TYR A 147 24.41 -1.76 -7.19
N SER A 148 24.88 -1.69 -8.43
CA SER A 148 24.32 -2.43 -9.54
C SER A 148 25.32 -3.41 -10.14
N VAL A 149 24.79 -4.49 -10.68
CA VAL A 149 25.53 -5.51 -11.43
C VAL A 149 24.68 -6.03 -12.58
N LYS A 150 25.33 -6.71 -13.53
CA LYS A 150 24.63 -7.42 -14.59
C LYS A 150 23.93 -8.69 -14.05
N PRO A 151 22.86 -9.16 -14.71
CA PRO A 151 22.14 -10.38 -14.36
C PRO A 151 23.05 -11.61 -14.21
N GLU A 152 24.02 -11.76 -15.12
CA GLU A 152 25.01 -12.86 -15.13
C GLU A 152 25.90 -12.91 -13.87
N GLN A 153 26.03 -11.79 -13.16
CA GLN A 153 26.83 -11.69 -11.93
C GLN A 153 26.05 -12.16 -10.68
N VAL A 154 24.74 -12.43 -10.81
CA VAL A 154 23.85 -12.77 -9.69
C VAL A 154 23.58 -14.27 -9.68
N SER A 155 24.01 -14.96 -8.63
CA SER A 155 23.89 -16.41 -8.52
C SER A 155 23.27 -16.85 -7.20
N LYS A 156 22.54 -17.97 -7.23
CA LYS A 156 22.05 -18.64 -6.01
C LYS A 156 22.92 -19.82 -5.59
N THR A 157 24.02 -20.07 -6.30
CA THR A 157 24.95 -21.14 -5.95
C THR A 157 25.93 -20.61 -4.91
N ALA A 158 25.85 -21.18 -3.71
CA ALA A 158 26.82 -20.95 -2.65
C ALA A 158 28.20 -21.50 -3.05
N ARG A 159 29.26 -21.05 -2.38
CA ARG A 159 30.56 -21.70 -2.50
C ARG A 159 30.49 -23.11 -1.90
N PRO A 160 31.29 -24.08 -2.39
CA PRO A 160 31.31 -25.42 -1.82
C PRO A 160 31.52 -25.36 -0.29
N GLY A 161 30.61 -25.98 0.47
CA GLY A 161 30.65 -26.00 1.94
C GLY A 161 29.86 -24.88 2.64
N GLU A 162 29.32 -23.90 1.91
CA GLU A 162 28.49 -22.83 2.48
C GLU A 162 26.99 -23.06 2.19
N TYR A 163 26.13 -22.67 3.13
CA TYR A 163 24.68 -22.65 2.93
C TYR A 163 24.20 -21.23 2.62
N LEU A 164 23.51 -21.05 1.48
CA LEU A 164 22.90 -19.77 1.12
C LEU A 164 21.43 -19.74 1.59
N PRO A 165 21.05 -18.84 2.50
CA PRO A 165 19.68 -18.76 2.99
C PRO A 165 18.70 -18.34 1.89
N THR A 166 17.43 -18.68 2.09
CA THR A 166 16.33 -18.27 1.21
C THR A 166 16.30 -16.76 1.04
N GLY A 167 16.22 -16.30 -0.20
CA GLY A 167 16.24 -14.88 -0.57
C GLY A 167 17.61 -14.24 -0.69
N ALA A 168 18.70 -14.92 -0.35
CA ALA A 168 20.05 -14.41 -0.56
C ALA A 168 20.62 -14.80 -1.93
N PHE A 169 21.53 -13.96 -2.43
CA PHE A 169 22.21 -14.13 -3.71
C PHE A 169 23.69 -13.79 -3.57
N MET A 170 24.54 -14.59 -4.20
CA MET A 170 25.96 -14.31 -4.36
C MET A 170 26.15 -13.39 -5.57
N ILE A 171 26.97 -12.36 -5.38
CA ILE A 171 27.31 -11.39 -6.43
C ILE A 171 28.79 -11.56 -6.77
N TYR A 172 29.07 -11.88 -8.03
CA TYR A 172 30.43 -12.10 -8.55
C TYR A 172 30.90 -10.94 -9.42
N GLY A 173 32.21 -10.73 -9.48
CA GLY A 173 32.82 -9.67 -10.29
C GLY A 173 32.68 -8.27 -9.71
N GLU A 174 32.92 -7.27 -10.56
CA GLU A 174 32.93 -5.86 -10.19
C GLU A 174 31.52 -5.30 -9.98
N ARG A 175 31.38 -4.38 -9.02
CA ARG A 175 30.13 -3.71 -8.68
C ARG A 175 30.18 -2.24 -9.08
N ASN A 176 29.12 -1.76 -9.69
CA ASN A 176 28.94 -0.33 -9.94
C ASN A 176 28.30 0.32 -8.71
N TRP A 177 29.03 1.19 -8.02
CA TRP A 177 28.59 1.75 -6.73
C TRP A 177 27.86 3.08 -6.85
N PHE A 178 26.77 3.19 -6.10
CA PHE A 178 25.96 4.39 -5.88
C PHE A 178 26.12 4.82 -4.43
N LYS A 179 27.20 5.56 -4.17
CA LYS A 179 27.57 5.98 -2.82
C LYS A 179 26.75 7.17 -2.35
N LYS A 180 26.52 7.23 -1.05
CA LYS A 180 25.77 8.30 -0.37
C LYS A 180 24.39 8.52 -0.98
N THR A 181 23.68 7.43 -1.28
CA THR A 181 22.33 7.51 -1.85
C THR A 181 21.33 7.89 -0.75
N PRO A 182 20.62 9.03 -0.87
CA PRO A 182 19.65 9.44 0.13
C PRO A 182 18.40 8.56 0.08
N LEU A 183 17.86 8.20 1.24
CA LEU A 183 16.57 7.52 1.33
C LEU A 183 15.45 8.54 1.07
N SER A 184 14.57 8.24 0.12
CA SER A 184 13.36 9.03 -0.09
C SER A 184 12.26 8.18 -0.70
N CYS A 185 11.03 8.43 -0.27
CA CYS A 185 9.88 7.69 -0.75
C CYS A 185 8.69 8.63 -0.92
N ALA A 186 7.89 8.43 -1.96
CA ALA A 186 6.59 9.04 -2.12
C ALA A 186 5.58 7.98 -2.57
N ILE A 187 4.31 8.23 -2.28
CA ILE A 187 3.19 7.50 -2.87
C ILE A 187 2.40 8.45 -3.75
N GLY A 188 2.07 8.02 -4.96
CA GLY A 188 1.22 8.78 -5.87
C GLY A 188 0.14 7.93 -6.53
N PHE A 189 -0.91 8.60 -7.00
CA PHE A 189 -1.89 7.96 -7.87
C PHE A 189 -1.35 7.96 -9.30
N PHE A 190 -1.13 6.76 -9.83
CA PHE A 190 -0.65 6.53 -11.19
C PHE A 190 -1.84 6.29 -12.12
N GLU A 191 -2.19 7.35 -12.86
CA GLU A 191 -3.40 7.38 -13.71
C GLU A 191 -3.37 6.31 -14.81
N LYS A 192 -2.20 6.05 -15.42
CA LYS A 192 -2.07 5.12 -16.56
C LYS A 192 -2.57 3.70 -16.24
N GLU A 193 -2.38 3.24 -15.01
CA GLU A 193 -2.79 1.90 -14.57
C GLU A 193 -3.91 1.95 -13.51
N GLY A 194 -4.42 3.13 -13.19
CA GLY A 194 -5.48 3.34 -12.20
C GLY A 194 -5.13 2.82 -10.81
N THR A 195 -3.89 3.00 -10.35
CA THR A 195 -3.44 2.44 -9.06
C THR A 195 -2.44 3.32 -8.34
N LEU A 196 -2.10 2.95 -7.12
CA LEU A 196 -1.07 3.60 -6.33
C LEU A 196 0.30 3.05 -6.68
N MET A 197 1.25 3.96 -6.88
CA MET A 197 2.66 3.68 -7.13
C MET A 197 3.50 4.25 -5.99
N SER A 198 4.59 3.56 -5.62
CA SER A 198 5.47 3.95 -4.53
C SER A 198 6.93 3.80 -4.92
N GLY A 199 7.75 4.82 -4.65
CA GLY A 199 9.13 4.83 -5.09
C GLY A 199 9.82 6.17 -4.81
N PRO A 200 10.98 6.41 -5.46
CA PRO A 200 11.72 7.67 -5.43
C PRO A 200 10.84 8.90 -5.69
N VAL A 201 11.07 9.99 -4.95
CA VAL A 201 10.26 11.22 -5.08
C VAL A 201 10.30 11.78 -6.50
N SER A 202 11.46 11.75 -7.17
CA SER A 202 11.63 12.21 -8.55
C SER A 202 10.74 11.45 -9.54
N ALA A 203 10.71 10.12 -9.41
CA ALA A 203 9.93 9.23 -10.26
C ALA A 203 8.42 9.43 -10.04
N ILE A 204 7.99 9.51 -8.78
CA ILE A 204 6.57 9.72 -8.44
C ILE A 204 6.10 11.09 -8.91
N LYS A 205 6.87 12.16 -8.68
CA LYS A 205 6.54 13.52 -9.12
C LYS A 205 6.37 13.63 -10.64
N LYS A 206 7.15 12.85 -11.40
CA LYS A 206 7.06 12.83 -12.86
C LYS A 206 5.83 12.07 -13.37
N ASN A 207 5.43 11.00 -12.68
CA ASN A 207 4.41 10.07 -13.16
C ASN A 207 3.01 10.25 -12.52
N CYS A 208 2.91 10.96 -11.40
CA CYS A 208 1.67 11.10 -10.63
C CYS A 208 1.32 12.59 -10.43
N LYS A 209 0.09 12.98 -10.81
CA LYS A 209 -0.41 14.35 -10.58
C LYS A 209 -0.63 14.65 -9.10
N PHE A 210 -1.13 13.66 -8.36
CA PHE A 210 -1.30 13.73 -6.92
C PHE A 210 -0.40 12.73 -6.23
N PHE A 211 0.40 13.21 -5.27
CA PHE A 211 1.31 12.41 -4.49
C PHE A 211 1.49 12.97 -3.07
N VAL A 212 1.99 12.12 -2.19
CA VAL A 212 2.38 12.43 -0.82
C VAL A 212 3.80 11.93 -0.61
N GLU A 213 4.70 12.83 -0.25
CA GLU A 213 6.06 12.48 0.15
C GLU A 213 6.05 11.88 1.56
N LEU A 214 6.84 10.83 1.75
CA LEU A 214 7.02 10.16 3.03
C LEU A 214 8.37 10.55 3.59
N LYS A 215 8.41 10.90 4.88
CA LYS A 215 9.64 11.12 5.62
C LYS A 215 9.73 10.11 6.76
N GLN A 216 10.95 9.76 7.13
CA GLN A 216 11.21 8.96 8.33
C GLN A 216 10.77 9.74 9.56
N GLY A 217 10.15 9.05 10.52
CA GLY A 217 9.63 9.70 11.73
C GLY A 217 9.14 8.70 12.76
N ARG A 218 8.32 9.17 13.70
CA ARG A 218 7.89 8.37 14.87
C ARG A 218 6.52 7.71 14.70
N VAL A 219 5.75 8.06 13.68
CA VAL A 219 4.41 7.50 13.45
C VAL A 219 4.55 6.08 12.94
N GLU A 220 3.97 5.11 13.66
CA GLU A 220 3.97 3.70 13.26
C GLU A 220 3.33 3.49 11.87
N LYS A 221 3.87 2.51 11.14
CA LYS A 221 3.44 2.13 9.79
C LYS A 221 1.91 1.97 9.63
N ASN A 222 1.23 1.33 10.58
CA ASN A 222 -0.23 1.16 10.52
C ASN A 222 -0.99 2.48 10.61
N LYS A 223 -0.58 3.37 11.52
CA LYS A 223 -1.17 4.70 11.67
C LYS A 223 -0.88 5.57 10.44
N ALA A 224 0.33 5.46 9.90
CA ALA A 224 0.73 6.12 8.66
C ALA A 224 -0.16 5.67 7.48
N ALA A 225 -0.41 4.38 7.32
CA ALA A 225 -1.30 3.85 6.28
C ALA A 225 -2.74 4.37 6.41
N VAL A 226 -3.29 4.47 7.63
CA VAL A 226 -4.61 5.07 7.88
C VAL A 226 -4.64 6.55 7.50
N LYS A 227 -3.59 7.30 7.84
CA LYS A 227 -3.47 8.73 7.43
C LYS A 227 -3.42 8.88 5.91
N LEU A 228 -2.57 8.10 5.24
CA LEU A 228 -2.46 8.11 3.78
C LEU A 228 -3.78 7.77 3.12
N LYS A 229 -4.46 6.72 3.59
CA LYS A 229 -5.79 6.36 3.09
C LYS A 229 -6.77 7.54 3.13
N LYS A 230 -6.87 8.23 4.27
CA LYS A 230 -7.75 9.41 4.41
C LYS A 230 -7.36 10.55 3.46
N ILE A 231 -6.07 10.78 3.24
CA ILE A 231 -5.58 11.84 2.33
C ILE A 231 -5.99 11.53 0.88
N PHE A 232 -5.80 10.29 0.44
CA PHE A 232 -6.14 9.86 -0.92
C PHE A 232 -7.66 9.76 -1.12
N GLU A 233 -8.43 9.32 -0.13
CA GLU A 233 -9.89 9.29 -0.17
C GLU A 233 -10.49 10.69 -0.35
N LYS A 234 -9.94 11.71 0.33
CA LYS A 234 -10.35 13.12 0.14
C LYS A 234 -10.14 13.63 -1.29
N LYS A 235 -9.26 13.00 -2.06
CA LYS A 235 -9.02 13.31 -3.47
C LYS A 235 -9.81 12.40 -4.43
N GLY A 236 -10.69 11.54 -3.91
CA GLY A 236 -11.50 10.61 -4.69
C GLY A 236 -10.80 9.29 -5.02
N TYR A 237 -9.62 9.03 -4.46
CA TYR A 237 -8.86 7.80 -4.69
C TYR A 237 -9.09 6.80 -3.56
N VAL A 238 -10.01 5.86 -3.77
CA VAL A 238 -10.39 4.88 -2.75
C VAL A 238 -9.62 3.57 -2.95
N PHE A 239 -8.76 3.23 -1.98
CA PHE A 239 -8.02 1.98 -1.94
C PHE A 239 -8.06 1.35 -0.54
N PRO A 240 -7.99 0.00 -0.44
CA PRO A 240 -7.95 -0.69 0.84
C PRO A 240 -6.65 -0.35 1.61
N GLN A 241 -6.69 -0.40 2.95
CA GLN A 241 -5.56 -0.02 3.81
C GLN A 241 -4.32 -0.89 3.55
N GLU A 242 -4.54 -2.17 3.24
CA GLU A 242 -3.53 -3.18 2.92
C GLU A 242 -2.68 -2.74 1.72
N LYS A 243 -3.27 -2.01 0.76
CA LYS A 243 -2.54 -1.48 -0.39
C LYS A 243 -1.48 -0.48 0.08
N TYR A 244 -1.83 0.48 0.94
CA TYR A 244 -0.89 1.45 1.49
C TYR A 244 0.20 0.78 2.33
N LEU A 245 -0.15 -0.20 3.16
CA LEU A 245 0.82 -0.97 3.96
C LEU A 245 1.86 -1.69 3.09
N SER A 246 1.42 -2.22 1.94
CA SER A 246 2.31 -2.90 1.00
C SER A 246 3.24 -1.96 0.23
N LEU A 247 2.86 -0.68 0.11
CA LEU A 247 3.57 0.32 -0.68
C LEU A 247 4.61 1.10 0.11
N ILE A 248 4.42 1.29 1.42
CA ILE A 248 5.39 2.01 2.26
C ILE A 248 6.51 1.09 2.78
N PRO A 249 7.72 1.65 3.04
CA PRO A 249 8.80 0.94 3.74
C PRO A 249 8.39 0.41 5.12
N ASN A 250 9.24 -0.39 5.74
CA ASN A 250 9.08 -0.76 7.15
C ASN A 250 9.71 0.32 8.02
N GLY A 251 9.13 0.60 9.19
CA GLY A 251 9.61 1.64 10.11
C GLY A 251 8.56 2.69 10.43
N GLY A 252 9.05 3.82 10.95
CA GLY A 252 8.23 4.97 11.33
C GLY A 252 8.20 6.06 10.27
N PHE A 253 7.22 6.96 10.38
CA PHE A 253 6.92 8.00 9.41
C PHE A 253 6.63 9.35 10.07
N GLU A 254 6.80 10.41 9.29
CA GLU A 254 6.29 11.75 9.57
C GLU A 254 5.36 12.14 8.40
N LEU A 255 4.06 12.29 8.71
CA LEU A 255 2.95 12.54 7.77
C LEU A 255 1.94 13.51 8.35
#